data_AF-A0A7Y7UPU1-F1
#
_entry.id   AF-A0A7Y7UPU1-F1
#
_cell.length_a   1.000
_cell.length_b   1.000
_cell.length_c   1.000
_cell.angle_alpha   90.00
_cell.angle_beta   90.00
_cell.angle_gamma   90.00
#
_symmetry.space_group_name_H-M   'P 1'
#
loop_
_entity.id
_entity.type
_entity.pdbx_description
1 polymer ?
#
loop_
_entity_poly.entity_id
_entity_poly.type
_entity_poly.pdbx_seq_one_letter_code
_entity_poly.pdbx_strand_id
1 'polypeptide(L)'
;MGRMARELGGYASDTHAGAERMTHAMGDTGKALGDIAARGHGLANTFAAITRDMDQARDIRDTVRHQIAVTDRRANALADSATAIDTLLALIESVAARTNLLALNAAIEAARAGDAGRGFAVVAHEVKALAGQTREAAQDATRNVSEVKTHLHALLAEQSQLNHAVDAIGTLSHSIDQAVAAQGIATTAIAANVDQSVASARQIGQQVRQIETDATRIDEDAGALLTLADALGQTIQTLRTRTADFIQTVAA
;
A
#
# COMPACT_ATOMS: atom_id res chain seq x y z
N MET A 1 46.72 -52.84 17.08
CA MET A 1 45.38 -53.10 16.51
C MET A 1 44.25 -52.68 17.46
N GLY A 2 44.18 -53.17 18.71
CA GLY A 2 43.07 -52.78 19.62
C GLY A 2 42.92 -51.28 19.94
N ARG A 3 44.00 -50.48 19.92
CA ARG A 3 43.89 -49.01 20.06
C ARG A 3 43.21 -48.37 18.83
N MET A 4 43.67 -48.73 17.64
CA MET A 4 43.15 -48.23 16.36
C MET A 4 41.68 -48.58 16.18
N ALA A 5 41.27 -49.78 16.59
CA ALA A 5 39.88 -50.20 16.54
C ALA A 5 38.99 -49.41 17.52
N ARG A 6 39.47 -49.10 18.73
CA ARG A 6 38.76 -48.18 19.65
C ARG A 6 38.66 -46.75 19.10
N GLU A 7 39.70 -46.26 18.43
CA GLU A 7 39.68 -44.94 17.76
C GLU A 7 38.65 -44.92 16.63
N LEU A 8 38.56 -45.97 15.80
CA LEU A 8 37.55 -46.10 14.75
C LEU A 8 36.12 -46.12 15.28
N GLY A 9 35.84 -46.86 16.35
CA GLY A 9 34.53 -46.85 17.02
C GLY A 9 34.18 -45.46 17.59
N GLY A 10 35.17 -44.74 18.12
CA GLY A 10 35.01 -43.35 18.53
C GLY A 10 34.61 -42.43 17.36
N TYR A 11 35.31 -42.54 16.23
CA TYR A 11 34.96 -41.77 15.02
C TYR A 11 33.58 -42.11 14.47
N ALA A 12 33.17 -43.39 14.50
CA ALA A 12 31.84 -43.81 14.08
C ALA A 12 30.75 -43.21 14.99
N SER A 13 30.93 -43.27 16.31
CA SER A 13 30.01 -42.67 17.29
C SER A 13 29.90 -41.15 17.10
N ASP A 14 31.02 -40.45 16.92
CA ASP A 14 31.02 -39.00 16.67
C ASP A 14 30.31 -38.64 15.35
N THR A 15 30.51 -39.47 14.32
CA THR A 15 29.84 -39.32 13.01
C THR A 15 28.33 -39.53 13.15
N HIS A 16 27.88 -40.52 13.93
CA HIS A 16 26.46 -40.78 14.20
C HIS A 16 25.81 -39.57 14.89
N ALA A 17 26.43 -39.07 15.97
CA ALA A 17 25.94 -37.89 16.66
C ALA A 17 25.93 -36.65 15.75
N GLY A 18 26.89 -36.54 14.83
CA GLY A 18 26.92 -35.48 13.80
C GLY A 18 25.75 -35.59 12.82
N ALA A 19 25.46 -36.80 12.35
CA ALA A 19 24.38 -37.07 11.42
C ALA A 19 22.99 -36.81 12.04
N GLU A 20 22.75 -37.24 13.29
CA GLU A 20 21.50 -36.96 14.01
C GLU A 20 21.25 -35.45 14.15
N ARG A 21 22.27 -34.68 14.54
CA ARG A 21 22.18 -33.20 14.60
C ARG A 21 21.84 -32.60 13.24
N MET A 22 22.42 -33.13 12.17
CA MET A 22 22.13 -32.67 10.81
C MET A 22 20.69 -33.01 10.38
N THR A 23 20.20 -34.20 10.71
CA THR A 23 18.80 -34.59 10.48
C THR A 23 17.82 -33.65 11.19
N HIS A 24 18.08 -33.32 12.45
CA HIS A 24 17.28 -32.34 13.19
C HIS A 24 17.30 -30.95 12.53
N ALA A 25 18.49 -30.44 12.19
CA ALA A 25 18.65 -29.14 11.51
C ALA A 25 17.93 -29.10 10.15
N MET A 26 17.96 -30.20 9.38
CA MET A 26 17.23 -30.31 8.12
C MET A 26 15.71 -30.32 8.33
N GLY A 27 15.23 -30.97 9.38
CA GLY A 27 13.82 -30.94 9.78
C GLY A 27 13.33 -29.53 10.10
N ASP A 28 14.10 -28.78 10.88
CA ASP A 28 13.78 -27.39 11.21
C ASP A 28 13.87 -26.45 10.00
N THR A 29 14.87 -26.67 9.13
CA THR A 29 14.97 -25.97 7.84
C THR A 29 13.74 -26.22 6.97
N GLY A 30 13.28 -27.47 6.88
CA GLY A 30 12.08 -27.83 6.13
C GLY A 30 10.82 -27.12 6.63
N LYS A 31 10.64 -27.02 7.96
CA LYS A 31 9.53 -26.25 8.56
C LYS A 31 9.63 -24.77 8.22
N ALA A 32 10.81 -24.16 8.38
CA ALA A 32 11.01 -22.75 8.08
C ALA A 32 10.72 -22.42 6.61
N LEU A 33 11.14 -23.30 5.69
CA LEU A 33 10.81 -23.16 4.26
C LEU A 33 9.31 -23.29 3.98
N GLY A 34 8.62 -24.21 4.67
CA GLY A 34 7.16 -24.32 4.60
C GLY A 34 6.44 -23.04 5.06
N ASP A 35 6.91 -22.43 6.14
CA ASP A 35 6.37 -21.16 6.62
C ASP A 35 6.59 -20.01 5.63
N ILE A 36 7.77 -19.95 4.99
CA ILE A 36 8.06 -18.96 3.95
C ILE A 36 7.13 -19.15 2.74
N ALA A 37 6.91 -20.39 2.30
CA ALA A 37 5.99 -20.69 1.20
C ALA A 37 4.56 -20.24 1.52
N ALA A 38 4.06 -20.56 2.71
CA ALA A 38 2.72 -20.14 3.15
C ALA A 38 2.57 -18.61 3.19
N ARG A 39 3.57 -17.91 3.72
CA ARG A 39 3.61 -16.44 3.72
C ARG A 39 3.70 -15.86 2.30
N GLY A 40 4.44 -16.50 1.40
CA GLY A 40 4.52 -16.14 -0.02
C GLY A 40 3.18 -16.21 -0.73
N HIS A 41 2.40 -17.27 -0.50
CA HIS A 41 1.03 -17.37 -1.00
C HIS A 41 0.11 -16.29 -0.42
N GLY A 42 0.24 -16.00 0.87
CA GLY A 42 -0.48 -14.89 1.52
C GLY A 42 -0.18 -13.53 0.87
N LEU A 43 1.10 -13.26 0.57
CA LEU A 43 1.52 -12.05 -0.14
C LEU A 43 0.92 -11.96 -1.55
N ALA A 44 0.94 -13.06 -2.32
CA ALA A 44 0.35 -13.09 -3.66
C ALA A 44 -1.15 -12.71 -3.65
N ASN A 45 -1.90 -13.24 -2.68
CA ASN A 45 -3.31 -12.89 -2.50
C ASN A 45 -3.50 -11.41 -2.13
N THR A 46 -2.65 -10.88 -1.24
CA THR A 46 -2.66 -9.46 -0.85
C THR A 46 -2.37 -8.56 -2.05
N PHE A 47 -1.40 -8.90 -2.89
CA PHE A 47 -1.11 -8.12 -4.11
C PHE A 47 -2.28 -8.14 -5.09
N ALA A 48 -2.93 -9.29 -5.29
CA ALA A 48 -4.12 -9.38 -6.13
C ALA A 48 -5.31 -8.57 -5.56
N ALA A 49 -5.42 -8.45 -4.24
CA ALA A 49 -6.39 -7.55 -3.61
C ALA A 49 -6.04 -6.08 -3.86
N ILE A 50 -4.78 -5.68 -3.66
CA ILE A 50 -4.33 -4.30 -3.90
C ILE A 50 -4.55 -3.91 -5.36
N THR A 51 -4.28 -4.79 -6.33
CA THR A 51 -4.57 -4.50 -7.76
C THR A 51 -6.04 -4.18 -7.99
N ARG A 52 -6.96 -4.95 -7.40
CA ARG A 52 -8.40 -4.67 -7.49
C ARG A 52 -8.79 -3.35 -6.82
N ASP A 53 -8.21 -3.06 -5.66
CA ASP A 53 -8.44 -1.80 -4.95
C ASP A 53 -7.92 -0.61 -5.77
N MET A 54 -6.80 -0.77 -6.48
CA MET A 54 -6.27 0.25 -7.38
C MET A 54 -7.17 0.47 -8.61
N ASP A 55 -7.73 -0.58 -9.20
CA ASP A 55 -8.72 -0.46 -10.27
C ASP A 55 -9.95 0.32 -9.80
N GLN A 56 -10.49 -0.03 -8.63
CA GLN A 56 -11.62 0.69 -8.03
C GLN A 56 -11.27 2.15 -7.71
N ALA A 57 -10.05 2.43 -7.24
CA ALA A 57 -9.60 3.79 -6.98
C ALA A 57 -9.53 4.64 -8.26
N ARG A 58 -9.15 4.04 -9.40
CA ARG A 58 -9.16 4.72 -10.70
C ARG A 58 -10.59 5.06 -11.13
N ASP A 59 -11.55 4.15 -11.00
CA ASP A 59 -12.95 4.40 -11.34
C ASP A 59 -13.57 5.51 -10.49
N ILE A 60 -13.30 5.50 -9.19
CA ILE A 60 -13.73 6.56 -8.26
C ILE A 60 -13.13 7.90 -8.68
N ARG A 61 -11.81 7.93 -8.95
CA ARG A 61 -11.11 9.15 -9.37
C ARG A 61 -11.72 9.73 -10.66
N ASP A 62 -12.01 8.88 -11.64
CA ASP A 62 -12.58 9.32 -12.93
C ASP A 62 -14.00 9.84 -12.75
N THR A 63 -14.79 9.22 -11.86
CA THR A 63 -16.11 9.72 -11.46
C THR A 63 -16.03 11.09 -10.80
N VAL A 64 -15.09 11.28 -9.86
CA VAL A 64 -14.88 12.57 -9.18
C VAL A 64 -14.44 13.63 -10.20
N ARG A 65 -13.52 13.29 -11.11
CA ARG A 65 -13.07 14.19 -12.17
C ARG A 65 -14.22 14.68 -13.06
N HIS A 66 -15.14 13.77 -13.41
CA HIS A 66 -16.35 14.13 -14.15
C HIS A 66 -17.24 15.08 -13.33
N GLN A 67 -17.44 14.79 -12.04
CA GLN A 67 -18.27 15.61 -11.16
C GLN A 67 -17.72 17.03 -10.98
N ILE A 68 -16.40 17.18 -10.87
CA ILE A 68 -15.73 18.49 -10.84
C ILE A 68 -16.05 19.25 -12.14
N ALA A 69 -15.82 18.64 -13.30
CA ALA A 69 -16.06 19.28 -14.59
C ALA A 69 -17.54 19.68 -14.82
N VAL A 70 -18.50 18.93 -14.27
CA VAL A 70 -19.91 19.31 -14.27
C VAL A 70 -20.15 20.52 -13.35
N THR A 71 -19.54 20.53 -12.16
CA THR A 71 -19.68 21.61 -11.18
C THR A 71 -19.08 22.91 -11.71
N ASP A 72 -17.89 22.85 -12.32
CA ASP A 72 -17.23 24.00 -12.96
C ASP A 72 -18.12 24.63 -14.04
N ARG A 73 -18.71 23.81 -14.92
CA ARG A 73 -19.63 24.32 -15.95
C ARG A 73 -20.85 25.01 -15.36
N ARG A 74 -21.43 24.46 -14.29
CA ARG A 74 -22.60 25.06 -13.60
C ARG A 74 -22.23 26.36 -12.90
N ALA A 75 -21.08 26.40 -12.22
CA ALA A 75 -20.59 27.59 -11.54
C ALA A 75 -20.33 28.74 -12.54
N ASN A 76 -19.70 28.44 -13.67
CA ASN A 76 -19.48 29.42 -14.74
C ASN A 76 -20.81 29.94 -15.32
N ALA A 77 -21.78 29.07 -15.63
CA ALA A 77 -23.09 29.49 -16.12
C ALA A 77 -23.84 30.38 -15.10
N LEU A 78 -23.67 30.13 -13.80
CA LEU A 78 -24.26 30.96 -12.75
C LEU A 78 -23.54 32.31 -12.64
N ALA A 79 -22.22 32.36 -12.84
CA ALA A 79 -21.45 33.60 -12.89
C ALA A 79 -21.85 34.49 -14.09
N ASP A 80 -22.10 33.88 -15.25
CA ASP A 80 -22.62 34.58 -16.44
C ASP A 80 -24.02 35.14 -16.15
N SER A 81 -24.88 34.35 -15.51
CA SER A 81 -26.23 34.78 -15.12
C SER A 81 -26.19 35.94 -14.13
N ALA A 82 -25.30 35.91 -13.14
CA ALA A 82 -25.10 37.01 -12.20
C ALA A 82 -24.65 38.30 -12.90
N THR A 83 -23.78 38.19 -13.90
CA THR A 83 -23.33 39.33 -14.72
C THR A 83 -24.47 39.93 -15.56
N ALA A 84 -25.36 39.09 -16.09
CA ALA A 84 -26.57 39.56 -16.77
C ALA A 84 -27.51 40.29 -15.81
N ILE A 85 -27.65 39.82 -14.56
CA ILE A 85 -28.46 40.48 -13.53
C ILE A 85 -27.84 41.85 -13.16
N ASP A 86 -26.52 41.97 -13.01
CA ASP A 86 -25.85 43.26 -12.78
C ASP A 86 -26.23 44.29 -13.86
N THR A 87 -26.26 43.85 -15.12
CA THR A 87 -26.64 44.71 -16.26
C THR A 87 -28.10 45.18 -16.16
N LEU A 88 -29.01 44.29 -15.74
CA LEU A 88 -30.42 44.63 -15.52
C LEU A 88 -30.62 45.57 -14.33
N LEU A 89 -29.89 45.36 -13.23
CA LEU A 89 -29.95 46.22 -12.05
C LEU A 89 -29.45 47.63 -12.35
N ALA A 90 -28.37 47.75 -13.12
CA ALA A 90 -27.88 49.05 -13.61
C ALA A 90 -28.92 49.77 -14.49
N LEU A 91 -29.64 49.03 -15.33
CA LEU A 91 -30.75 49.60 -16.11
C LEU A 91 -31.90 50.05 -15.21
N ILE A 92 -32.29 49.27 -14.21
CA ILE A 92 -33.34 49.63 -13.24
C ILE A 92 -32.95 50.89 -12.47
N GLU A 93 -31.70 51.00 -12.01
CA GLU A 93 -31.20 52.20 -11.34
C GLU A 93 -31.26 53.43 -12.26
N SER A 94 -30.88 53.28 -13.54
CA SER A 94 -30.99 54.32 -14.56
C SER A 94 -32.44 54.76 -14.79
N VAL A 95 -33.37 53.80 -14.89
CA VAL A 95 -34.81 54.07 -15.06
C VAL A 95 -35.36 54.79 -13.82
N ALA A 96 -35.05 54.31 -12.62
CA ALA A 96 -35.45 54.96 -11.37
C ALA A 96 -34.93 56.39 -11.27
N ALA A 97 -33.68 56.65 -11.66
CA ALA A 97 -33.11 57.99 -11.71
C ALA A 97 -33.85 58.91 -12.69
N ARG A 98 -34.18 58.41 -13.90
CA ARG A 98 -34.98 59.16 -14.89
C ARG A 98 -36.40 59.43 -14.39
N THR A 99 -37.06 58.45 -13.79
CA THR A 99 -38.40 58.59 -13.22
C THR A 99 -38.41 59.63 -12.09
N ASN A 100 -37.39 59.63 -11.23
CA ASN A 100 -37.22 60.64 -10.19
C ASN A 100 -37.06 62.05 -10.76
N LEU A 101 -36.31 62.22 -11.85
CA LEU A 101 -36.18 63.51 -12.54
C LEU A 101 -37.49 63.96 -13.21
N LEU A 102 -38.22 63.04 -13.84
CA LEU A 102 -39.55 63.30 -14.40
C LEU A 102 -40.54 63.74 -13.33
N ALA A 103 -40.56 63.04 -12.19
CA ALA A 103 -41.39 63.36 -11.04
C ALA A 103 -41.04 64.74 -10.44
N LEU A 104 -39.74 65.07 -10.38
CA LEU A 104 -39.29 66.39 -9.95
C LEU A 104 -39.78 67.49 -10.89
N ASN A 105 -39.66 67.31 -12.21
CA ASN A 105 -40.16 68.26 -13.20
C ASN A 105 -41.69 68.43 -13.08
N ALA A 106 -42.43 67.33 -12.89
CA ALA A 106 -43.88 67.37 -12.67
C ALA A 106 -44.25 68.12 -11.37
N ALA A 107 -43.48 67.94 -10.29
CA ALA A 107 -43.70 68.67 -9.04
C ALA A 107 -43.45 70.19 -9.21
N ILE A 108 -42.44 70.57 -9.99
CA ILE A 108 -42.16 71.98 -10.34
C ILE A 108 -43.32 72.58 -11.12
N GLU A 109 -43.82 71.89 -12.15
CA GLU A 109 -44.91 72.40 -12.98
C GLU A 109 -46.24 72.45 -12.20
N ALA A 110 -46.48 71.47 -11.32
CA ALA A 110 -47.63 71.48 -10.41
C ALA A 110 -47.59 72.67 -9.44
N ALA A 111 -46.42 73.02 -8.90
CA ALA A 111 -46.24 74.22 -8.09
C ALA A 111 -46.50 75.51 -8.89
N ARG A 112 -46.09 75.52 -10.17
CA ARG A 112 -46.27 76.64 -11.09
C ARG A 112 -47.75 76.89 -11.45
N ALA A 113 -48.55 75.83 -11.50
CA ALA A 113 -50.00 75.90 -11.73
C ALA A 113 -50.81 76.38 -10.51
N GLY A 114 -50.18 76.58 -9.34
CA GLY A 114 -50.84 77.06 -8.13
C GLY A 114 -51.92 76.11 -7.62
N ASP A 115 -53.09 76.64 -7.24
CA ASP A 115 -54.19 75.82 -6.70
C ASP A 115 -54.73 74.76 -7.67
N ALA A 116 -54.64 75.01 -8.99
CA ALA A 116 -55.05 74.04 -10.02
C ALA A 116 -54.12 72.82 -10.09
N GLY A 117 -52.88 72.93 -9.60
CA GLY A 117 -51.86 71.87 -9.63
C GLY A 117 -51.81 70.97 -8.41
N ARG A 118 -52.60 71.21 -7.35
CA ARG A 118 -52.51 70.49 -6.06
C ARG A 118 -52.60 68.97 -6.20
N GLY A 119 -53.53 68.46 -7.03
CA GLY A 119 -53.65 67.01 -7.26
C GLY A 119 -52.43 66.41 -7.98
N PHE A 120 -51.88 67.13 -8.96
CA PHE A 120 -50.65 66.73 -9.66
C PHE A 120 -49.42 66.76 -8.75
N ALA A 121 -49.36 67.71 -7.81
CA ALA A 121 -48.25 67.80 -6.85
C ALA A 121 -48.18 66.55 -5.95
N VAL A 122 -49.33 66.02 -5.51
CA VAL A 122 -49.40 64.77 -4.71
C VAL A 122 -48.90 63.59 -5.53
N VAL A 123 -49.38 63.43 -6.77
CA VAL A 123 -48.93 62.34 -7.65
C VAL A 123 -47.44 62.44 -7.94
N ALA A 124 -46.92 63.63 -8.21
CA ALA A 124 -45.49 63.84 -8.47
C ALA A 124 -44.63 63.47 -7.24
N HIS A 125 -45.08 63.78 -6.03
CA HIS A 125 -44.39 63.37 -4.80
C HIS A 125 -44.40 61.84 -4.62
N GLU A 126 -45.53 61.19 -4.86
CA GLU A 126 -45.65 59.73 -4.74
C GLU A 126 -44.75 59.01 -5.75
N VAL A 127 -44.74 59.46 -7.01
CA VAL A 127 -43.85 58.90 -8.06
C VAL A 127 -42.38 59.12 -7.68
N LYS A 128 -42.03 60.28 -7.12
CA LYS A 128 -40.67 60.56 -6.65
C LYS A 128 -40.26 59.59 -5.53
N ALA A 129 -41.14 59.33 -4.56
CA ALA A 129 -40.90 58.40 -3.47
C ALA A 129 -40.73 56.95 -3.98
N LEU A 130 -41.61 56.49 -4.86
CA LEU A 130 -41.52 55.18 -5.53
C LEU A 130 -40.21 55.03 -6.32
N ALA A 131 -39.78 56.06 -7.04
CA ALA A 131 -38.50 56.06 -7.74
C ALA A 131 -37.30 56.00 -6.78
N GLY A 132 -37.40 56.63 -5.61
CA GLY A 132 -36.42 56.52 -4.53
C GLY A 132 -36.31 55.08 -4.01
N GLN A 133 -37.44 54.49 -3.62
CA GLN A 133 -37.52 53.11 -3.12
C GLN A 133 -37.03 52.10 -4.16
N THR A 134 -37.36 52.30 -5.44
CA THR A 134 -36.89 51.42 -6.53
C THR A 134 -35.37 51.45 -6.65
N ARG A 135 -34.75 52.62 -6.50
CA ARG A 135 -33.29 52.77 -6.54
C ARG A 135 -32.62 52.06 -5.38
N GLU A 136 -33.13 52.24 -4.16
CA GLU A 136 -32.61 51.56 -2.96
C GLU A 136 -32.73 50.04 -3.09
N ALA A 137 -33.88 49.54 -3.54
CA ALA A 137 -34.08 48.11 -3.78
C ALA A 137 -33.12 47.55 -4.85
N ALA A 138 -32.85 48.31 -5.92
CA ALA A 138 -31.87 47.92 -6.94
C ALA A 138 -30.44 47.87 -6.36
N GLN A 139 -30.06 48.82 -5.51
CA GLN A 139 -28.75 48.83 -4.85
C GLN A 139 -28.57 47.67 -3.87
N ASP A 140 -29.61 47.33 -3.11
CA ASP A 140 -29.60 46.15 -2.24
C ASP A 140 -29.48 44.84 -3.03
N ALA A 141 -30.20 44.73 -4.15
CA ALA A 141 -30.07 43.59 -5.05
C ALA A 141 -28.65 43.47 -5.65
N THR A 142 -28.02 44.59 -6.03
CA THR A 142 -26.64 44.62 -6.54
C THR A 142 -25.65 44.11 -5.49
N ARG A 143 -25.86 44.47 -4.21
CA ARG A 143 -25.03 43.98 -3.10
C ARG A 143 -25.15 42.47 -2.96
N ASN A 144 -26.37 41.93 -2.99
CA ASN A 144 -26.61 40.49 -2.91
C ASN A 144 -26.00 39.73 -4.08
N VAL A 145 -26.12 40.25 -5.31
CA VAL A 145 -25.51 39.61 -6.50
C VAL A 145 -23.97 39.63 -6.41
N SER A 146 -23.38 40.71 -5.87
CA SER A 146 -21.93 40.79 -5.64
C SER A 146 -21.43 39.75 -4.63
N GLU A 147 -22.20 39.50 -3.57
CA GLU A 147 -21.91 38.45 -2.59
C GLU A 147 -21.98 37.06 -3.23
N VAL A 148 -23.03 36.79 -4.03
CA VAL A 148 -23.16 35.54 -4.80
C VAL A 148 -21.95 35.32 -5.72
N LYS A 149 -21.51 36.34 -6.45
CA LYS A 149 -20.31 36.26 -7.31
C LYS A 149 -19.05 35.95 -6.51
N THR A 150 -18.90 36.55 -5.33
CA THR A 150 -17.77 36.27 -4.44
C THR A 150 -17.74 34.79 -4.02
N HIS A 151 -18.90 34.24 -3.64
CA HIS A 151 -19.02 32.81 -3.33
C HIS A 151 -18.73 31.91 -4.54
N LEU A 152 -19.14 32.31 -5.74
CA LEU A 152 -18.84 31.56 -6.97
C LEU A 152 -17.34 31.54 -7.28
N HIS A 153 -16.65 32.67 -7.10
CA HIS A 153 -15.20 32.72 -7.28
C HIS A 153 -14.47 31.82 -6.27
N ALA A 154 -14.90 31.83 -5.00
CA ALA A 154 -14.34 30.92 -3.98
C ALA A 154 -14.57 29.45 -4.36
N LEU A 155 -15.80 29.10 -4.78
CA LEU A 155 -16.13 27.75 -5.23
C LEU A 155 -15.24 27.28 -6.40
N LEU A 156 -15.04 28.12 -7.42
CA LEU A 156 -14.17 27.79 -8.56
C LEU A 156 -12.70 27.59 -8.14
N ALA A 157 -12.21 28.37 -7.17
CA ALA A 157 -10.87 28.18 -6.63
C ALA A 157 -10.74 26.85 -5.86
N GLU A 158 -11.75 26.49 -5.07
CA GLU A 158 -11.81 25.20 -4.36
C GLU A 158 -11.87 24.01 -5.34
N GLN A 159 -12.63 24.12 -6.43
CA GLN A 159 -12.66 23.09 -7.48
C GLN A 159 -11.31 22.87 -8.15
N SER A 160 -10.54 23.95 -8.36
CA SER A 160 -9.15 23.85 -8.87
C SER A 160 -8.26 23.05 -7.91
N GLN A 161 -8.36 23.30 -6.61
CA GLN A 161 -7.64 22.50 -5.60
C GLN A 161 -8.08 21.03 -5.60
N LEU A 162 -9.39 20.77 -5.79
CA LEU A 162 -9.92 19.41 -5.91
C LEU A 162 -9.33 18.69 -7.13
N ASN A 163 -9.22 19.35 -8.28
CA ASN A 163 -8.57 18.79 -9.47
C ASN A 163 -7.12 18.40 -9.20
N HIS A 164 -6.34 19.26 -8.52
CA HIS A 164 -4.97 18.93 -8.14
C HIS A 164 -4.89 17.73 -7.20
N ALA A 165 -5.81 17.60 -6.24
CA ALA A 165 -5.86 16.46 -5.34
C ALA A 165 -6.17 15.15 -6.11
N VAL A 166 -7.10 15.21 -7.08
CA VAL A 166 -7.44 14.07 -7.95
C VAL A 166 -6.26 13.63 -8.81
N ASP A 167 -5.47 14.57 -9.34
CA ASP A 167 -4.25 14.26 -10.09
C ASP A 167 -3.12 13.69 -9.23
N ALA A 168 -2.98 14.20 -8.00
CA ALA A 168 -2.04 13.65 -7.02
C ALA A 168 -2.40 12.19 -6.67
N ILE A 169 -3.69 11.89 -6.48
CA ILE A 169 -4.18 10.52 -6.29
C ILE A 169 -3.83 9.65 -7.50
N GLY A 170 -4.03 10.14 -8.73
CA GLY A 170 -3.66 9.42 -9.94
C GLY A 170 -2.17 9.05 -10.01
N THR A 171 -1.30 9.98 -9.62
CA THR A 171 0.15 9.75 -9.56
C THR A 171 0.51 8.72 -8.50
N LEU A 172 -0.11 8.81 -7.31
CA LEU A 172 0.11 7.86 -6.22
C LEU A 172 -0.35 6.45 -6.61
N SER A 173 -1.54 6.31 -7.20
CA SER A 173 -2.03 5.02 -7.68
C SER A 173 -1.05 4.38 -8.66
N HIS A 174 -0.52 5.15 -9.62
CA HIS A 174 0.47 4.63 -10.57
C HIS A 174 1.75 4.14 -9.88
N SER A 175 2.23 4.86 -8.87
CA SER A 175 3.39 4.42 -8.08
C SER A 175 3.11 3.13 -7.30
N ILE A 176 1.90 2.98 -6.74
CA ILE A 176 1.49 1.75 -6.05
C ILE A 176 1.43 0.58 -7.04
N ASP A 177 0.88 0.77 -8.24
CA ASP A 177 0.83 -0.28 -9.26
C ASP A 177 2.22 -0.81 -9.62
N GLN A 178 3.18 0.10 -9.81
CA GLN A 178 4.57 -0.26 -10.09
C GLN A 178 5.19 -1.04 -8.93
N ALA A 179 4.96 -0.61 -7.69
CA ALA A 179 5.46 -1.28 -6.50
C ALA A 179 4.86 -2.69 -6.35
N VAL A 180 3.55 -2.83 -6.56
CA VAL A 180 2.85 -4.12 -6.50
C VAL A 180 3.34 -5.07 -7.59
N ALA A 181 3.53 -4.59 -8.82
CA ALA A 181 4.07 -5.39 -9.91
C ALA A 181 5.50 -5.87 -9.61
N ALA A 182 6.37 -4.99 -9.13
CA ALA A 182 7.73 -5.34 -8.72
C ALA A 182 7.73 -6.38 -7.60
N GLN A 183 6.81 -6.25 -6.63
CA GLN A 183 6.75 -7.19 -5.52
C GLN A 183 6.11 -8.54 -5.88
N GLY A 184 5.25 -8.58 -6.89
CA GLY A 184 4.77 -9.82 -7.50
C GLY A 184 5.93 -10.63 -8.11
N ILE A 185 6.85 -9.96 -8.83
CA ILE A 185 8.08 -10.58 -9.35
C ILE A 185 8.95 -11.11 -8.21
N ALA A 186 9.19 -10.29 -7.18
CA ALA A 186 10.00 -10.69 -6.02
C ALA A 186 9.40 -11.91 -5.28
N THR A 187 8.08 -11.95 -5.12
CA THR A 187 7.38 -13.07 -4.46
C THR A 187 7.51 -14.36 -5.26
N THR A 188 7.42 -14.28 -6.59
CA THR A 188 7.64 -15.42 -7.49
C THR A 188 9.08 -15.94 -7.38
N ALA A 189 10.06 -15.04 -7.32
CA ALA A 189 11.47 -15.41 -7.13
C ALA A 189 11.72 -16.06 -5.76
N ILE A 190 11.07 -15.57 -4.69
CA ILE A 190 11.13 -16.20 -3.36
C ILE A 190 10.56 -17.62 -3.41
N ALA A 191 9.41 -17.83 -4.05
CA ALA A 191 8.81 -19.15 -4.19
C ALA A 191 9.76 -20.14 -4.89
N ALA A 192 10.38 -19.74 -6.00
CA ALA A 192 11.37 -20.55 -6.70
C ALA A 192 12.60 -20.89 -5.82
N ASN A 193 13.10 -19.92 -5.05
CA ASN A 193 14.21 -20.15 -4.11
C ASN A 193 13.83 -21.11 -2.97
N VAL A 194 12.58 -21.06 -2.49
CA VAL A 194 12.07 -21.98 -1.48
C VAL A 194 12.02 -23.40 -2.06
N ASP A 195 11.48 -23.59 -3.26
CA ASP A 195 11.42 -24.90 -3.91
C ASP A 195 12.83 -25.51 -4.10
N GLN A 196 13.79 -24.70 -4.54
CA GLN A 196 15.19 -25.11 -4.68
C GLN A 196 15.81 -25.47 -3.32
N SER A 197 15.51 -24.70 -2.27
CA SER A 197 16.01 -24.96 -0.91
C SER A 197 15.42 -26.24 -0.32
N VAL A 198 14.14 -26.52 -0.57
CA VAL A 198 13.47 -27.76 -0.17
C VAL A 198 14.11 -28.96 -0.88
N ALA A 199 14.38 -28.84 -2.19
CA ALA A 199 15.08 -29.89 -2.94
C ALA A 199 16.49 -30.14 -2.39
N SER A 200 17.23 -29.08 -2.05
CA SER A 200 18.57 -29.17 -1.46
C SER A 200 18.54 -29.82 -0.08
N ALA A 201 17.59 -29.45 0.78
CA ALA A 201 17.42 -30.05 2.11
C ALA A 201 17.09 -31.55 2.01
N ARG A 202 16.28 -31.97 1.03
CA ARG A 202 16.01 -33.40 0.76
C ARG A 202 17.25 -34.15 0.32
N GLN A 203 18.08 -33.56 -0.54
CA GLN A 203 19.34 -34.15 -0.99
C GLN A 203 20.33 -34.32 0.17
N ILE A 204 20.48 -33.28 1.01
CA ILE A 204 21.32 -33.35 2.21
C ILE A 204 20.80 -34.46 3.13
N GLY A 205 19.48 -34.53 3.37
CA GLY A 205 18.89 -35.60 4.18
C GLY A 205 19.16 -37.01 3.64
N GLN A 206 19.26 -37.20 2.31
CA GLN A 206 19.69 -38.48 1.72
C GLN A 206 21.17 -38.77 2.00
N GLN A 207 22.04 -37.76 1.87
CA GLN A 207 23.47 -37.90 2.17
C GLN A 207 23.72 -38.20 3.65
N VAL A 208 22.95 -37.58 4.56
CA VAL A 208 23.02 -37.86 6.01
C VAL A 208 22.74 -39.34 6.29
N ARG A 209 21.66 -39.90 5.73
CA ARG A 209 21.31 -41.32 5.92
C ARG A 209 22.38 -42.27 5.38
N GLN A 210 23.06 -41.89 4.30
CA GLN A 210 24.20 -42.66 3.79
C GLN A 210 25.37 -42.61 4.78
N ILE A 211 25.68 -41.43 5.33
CA ILE A 211 26.73 -41.24 6.35
C ILE A 211 26.41 -42.06 7.62
N GLU A 212 25.15 -42.08 8.06
CA GLU A 212 24.71 -42.91 9.20
C GLU A 212 24.99 -44.39 8.93
N THR A 213 24.65 -44.86 7.72
CA THR A 213 24.89 -46.26 7.32
C THR A 213 26.38 -46.59 7.27
N ASP A 214 27.21 -45.69 6.73
CA ASP A 214 28.66 -45.88 6.66
C ASP A 214 29.30 -45.86 8.06
N ALA A 215 28.83 -44.99 8.96
CA ALA A 215 29.27 -44.95 10.35
C ALA A 215 28.94 -46.24 11.10
N THR A 216 27.73 -46.79 10.92
CA THR A 216 27.36 -48.10 11.49
C THR A 216 28.30 -49.21 11.00
N ARG A 217 28.64 -49.23 9.71
CA ARG A 217 29.59 -50.22 9.17
C ARG A 217 30.99 -50.07 9.76
N ILE A 218 31.47 -48.84 9.95
CA ILE A 218 32.78 -48.59 10.58
C ILE A 218 32.78 -49.07 12.04
N ASP A 219 31.68 -48.88 12.77
CA ASP A 219 31.55 -49.36 14.15
C ASP A 219 31.57 -50.90 14.23
N GLU A 220 30.85 -51.56 13.33
CA GLU A 220 30.87 -53.03 13.18
C GLU A 220 32.27 -53.56 12.85
N ASP A 221 32.96 -52.95 11.87
CA ASP A 221 34.33 -53.31 11.48
C ASP A 221 35.33 -53.07 12.62
N ALA A 222 35.17 -51.98 13.37
CA ALA A 222 35.96 -51.69 14.57
C ALA A 222 35.75 -52.76 15.66
N GLY A 223 34.51 -53.17 15.90
CA GLY A 223 34.17 -54.27 16.83
C GLY A 223 34.80 -55.60 16.41
N ALA A 224 34.76 -55.93 15.12
CA ALA A 224 35.41 -57.11 14.57
C ALA A 224 36.94 -57.06 14.74
N LEU A 225 37.57 -55.91 14.46
CA LEU A 225 39.01 -55.71 14.65
C LEU A 225 39.44 -55.80 16.12
N LEU A 226 38.60 -55.34 17.06
CA LEU A 226 38.85 -55.52 18.49
C LEU A 226 38.88 -57.00 18.85
N THR A 227 37.88 -57.75 18.39
CA THR A 227 37.76 -59.19 18.63
C THR A 227 38.97 -59.95 18.07
N LEU A 228 39.39 -59.63 16.84
CA LEU A 228 40.59 -60.17 16.20
C LEU A 228 41.88 -59.84 16.96
N ALA A 229 42.03 -58.59 17.41
CA ALA A 229 43.19 -58.14 18.16
C ALA A 229 43.30 -58.86 19.53
N ASP A 230 42.18 -59.08 20.20
CA ASP A 230 42.12 -59.81 21.47
C ASP A 230 42.47 -61.30 21.27
N ALA A 231 41.91 -61.94 20.24
CA ALA A 231 42.23 -63.33 19.89
C ALA A 231 43.72 -63.52 19.55
N LEU A 232 44.31 -62.58 18.79
CA LEU A 232 45.75 -62.58 18.49
C LEU A 232 46.58 -62.39 19.76
N GLY A 233 46.17 -61.49 20.65
CA GLY A 233 46.81 -61.26 21.94
C GLY A 233 46.84 -62.52 22.82
N GLN A 234 45.71 -63.25 22.87
CA GLN A 234 45.62 -64.55 23.56
C GLN A 234 46.55 -65.59 22.93
N THR A 235 46.55 -65.69 21.59
CA THR A 235 47.41 -66.63 20.84
C THR A 235 48.90 -66.37 21.12
N ILE A 236 49.33 -65.11 21.11
CA ILE A 236 50.71 -64.71 21.42
C ILE A 236 51.07 -65.10 22.86
N GLN A 237 50.16 -64.92 23.82
CA GLN A 237 50.42 -65.35 25.20
C GLN A 237 50.54 -66.87 25.31
N THR A 238 49.65 -67.63 24.67
CA THR A 238 49.77 -69.10 24.62
C THR A 238 51.11 -69.54 24.02
N LEU A 239 51.55 -68.92 22.91
CA LEU A 239 52.84 -69.21 22.29
C LEU A 239 54.02 -68.86 23.20
N ARG A 240 53.95 -67.74 23.93
CA ARG A 240 54.96 -67.35 24.94
C ARG A 240 55.06 -68.36 26.08
N THR A 241 53.92 -68.78 26.63
CA THR A 241 53.90 -69.81 27.69
C THR A 241 54.50 -71.11 27.17
N ARG A 242 54.06 -71.61 26.01
CA ARG A 242 54.59 -72.84 25.42
C ARG A 242 56.09 -72.78 25.11
N THR A 243 56.59 -71.65 24.63
CA THR A 243 58.04 -71.49 24.35
C THR A 243 58.85 -71.39 25.64
N ALA A 244 58.34 -70.72 26.68
CA ALA A 244 58.97 -70.70 28.01
C ALA A 244 59.04 -72.11 28.63
N ASP A 245 57.94 -72.84 28.59
CA ASP A 245 57.86 -74.23 29.07
C ASP A 245 58.84 -75.13 28.31
N PHE A 246 58.92 -74.97 26.98
CA PHE A 246 59.87 -75.71 26.14
C PHE A 246 61.33 -75.41 26.51
N ILE A 247 61.68 -74.13 26.69
CA ILE A 247 63.04 -73.73 27.12
C ILE A 247 63.36 -74.32 28.49
N GLN A 248 62.43 -74.29 29.46
CA GLN A 248 62.62 -74.92 30.76
C GLN A 248 62.81 -76.44 30.67
N THR A 249 62.08 -77.10 29.78
CA THR A 249 62.16 -78.55 29.57
C THR A 249 63.48 -78.96 28.91
N VAL A 250 64.03 -78.13 28.01
CA VAL A 250 65.30 -78.41 27.29
C VAL A 250 66.54 -78.01 28.10
N ALA A 251 66.42 -77.04 29.01
CA ALA A 251 67.51 -76.58 29.88
C ALA A 251 67.70 -77.44 31.15
N ALA A 252 66.82 -78.42 31.39
CA ALA A 252 66.89 -79.41 32.46
C ALA A 252 67.53 -80.71 31.95
#